data_AF-A0A833RP02-F1
#
_entry.id   AF-A0A833RP02-F1
#
_cell.length_a   1.000
_cell.length_b   1.000
_cell.length_c   1.000
_cell.angle_alpha   90.00
_cell.angle_beta   90.00
_cell.angle_gamma   90.00
#
_symmetry.space_group_name_H-M   'P 1'
#
loop_
_entity.id
_entity.type
_entity.pdbx_description
1 polymer ?
#
loop_
_entity_poly.entity_id
_entity_poly.type
_entity_poly.pdbx_seq_one_letter_code
_entity_poly.pdbx_strand_id
1 'polypeptide(L)'
;MLFRVDGHTKVTKIMDISSRRELHVIQPPKYEKLPNMRFEGPDFVESCGEILSVCYNQSFNKMDYKFYIHRLEFGNGKGNPCWVKLRNIGDRILFFDLFYGTGCGFYLKASDFVGFNGNCIYFTNSVCRTFGSGDFYKIFMYDIENGETILIDSPFDRVGPITWFMLTITHV
;
A
#
# COMPACT_ATOMS: atom_id res chain seq x y z
N MET A 1 20.92 -3.05 -8.31
CA MET A 1 20.46 -3.85 -7.16
C MET A 1 19.04 -4.30 -7.46
N LEU A 2 18.71 -5.56 -7.23
CA LEU A 2 17.38 -6.11 -7.48
C LEU A 2 16.74 -6.53 -6.15
N PHE A 3 15.45 -6.27 -6.00
CA PHE A 3 14.68 -6.69 -4.84
C PHE A 3 13.79 -7.86 -5.20
N ARG A 4 13.84 -8.92 -4.40
CA ARG A 4 12.97 -10.07 -4.54
C ARG A 4 12.26 -10.31 -3.22
N VAL A 5 10.95 -10.23 -3.24
CA VAL A 5 10.12 -10.61 -2.10
C VAL A 5 9.68 -12.05 -2.29
N ASP A 6 9.90 -12.87 -1.26
CA ASP A 6 9.34 -14.22 -1.22
C ASP A 6 7.85 -14.14 -0.84
N GLY A 7 6.95 -14.59 -1.72
CA GLY A 7 5.51 -14.46 -1.51
C GLY A 7 4.96 -15.27 -0.32
N HIS A 8 5.67 -16.31 0.12
CA HIS A 8 5.21 -17.22 1.17
C HIS A 8 5.72 -16.78 2.55
N THR A 9 7.01 -16.44 2.64
CA THR A 9 7.65 -16.01 3.89
C THR A 9 7.60 -14.49 4.07
N LYS A 10 7.27 -13.73 3.02
CA LYS A 10 7.25 -12.26 2.98
C LYS A 10 8.60 -11.63 3.33
N VAL A 11 9.67 -12.42 3.24
CA VAL A 11 11.05 -11.99 3.44
C VAL A 11 11.52 -11.22 2.21
N THR A 12 12.19 -10.10 2.45
CA THR A 12 12.78 -9.29 1.38
C THR A 12 14.24 -9.70 1.20
N LYS A 13 14.56 -10.19 0.01
CA LYS A 13 15.92 -10.52 -0.41
C LYS A 13 16.44 -9.41 -1.31
N ILE A 14 17.58 -8.85 -0.94
CA ILE A 14 18.31 -7.91 -1.78
C ILE A 14 19.34 -8.71 -2.56
N MET A 15 19.32 -8.61 -3.88
CA MET A 15 20.24 -9.32 -4.75
C MET A 15 21.11 -8.34 -5.54
N ASP A 16 22.38 -8.71 -5.70
CA ASP A 16 23.24 -8.08 -6.70
C ASP A 16 22.81 -8.55 -8.10
N ILE A 17 22.56 -7.60 -9.00
CA ILE A 17 21.99 -7.93 -10.32
C ILE A 17 23.02 -8.56 -11.25
N SER A 18 24.29 -8.14 -11.14
CA SER A 18 25.40 -8.61 -11.96
C SER A 18 25.82 -10.04 -11.62
N SER A 19 25.92 -10.36 -10.33
CA SER A 19 26.38 -11.67 -9.84
C SER A 19 25.24 -12.60 -9.46
N ARG A 20 23.99 -12.11 -9.43
CA ARG A 20 22.79 -12.80 -8.92
C ARG A 20 22.96 -13.35 -7.48
N ARG A 21 23.87 -12.77 -6.70
CA ARG A 21 24.11 -13.16 -5.31
C ARG A 21 23.16 -12.45 -4.37
N GLU A 22 22.74 -13.15 -3.33
CA GLU A 22 21.98 -12.57 -2.22
C GLU A 22 22.94 -11.74 -1.35
N LEU A 23 22.63 -10.45 -1.20
CA LEU A 23 23.39 -9.52 -0.37
C LEU A 23 22.82 -9.46 1.05
N HIS A 24 21.50 -9.40 1.16
CA HIS A 24 20.81 -9.28 2.44
C HIS A 24 19.47 -10.01 2.43
N VAL A 25 19.12 -10.56 3.60
CA VAL A 25 17.82 -11.13 3.89
C VAL A 25 17.21 -10.31 5.02
N ILE A 26 16.11 -9.65 4.72
CA ILE A 26 15.46 -8.75 5.67
C ILE A 26 14.13 -9.38 6.06
N GLN A 27 14.01 -9.65 7.36
CA GLN A 27 12.77 -10.12 7.95
C GLN A 27 11.67 -9.06 7.78
N PRO A 28 10.40 -9.46 7.61
CA PRO A 28 9.32 -8.51 7.52
C PRO A 28 9.25 -7.65 8.80
N PRO A 29 8.76 -6.40 8.70
CA PRO A 29 8.45 -5.60 9.87
C PRO A 29 7.56 -6.35 10.85
N LYS A 30 7.68 -6.03 12.14
CA LYS A 30 6.74 -6.54 13.15
C LYS A 30 5.44 -5.75 13.05
N TYR A 31 4.35 -6.45 12.76
CA TYR A 31 3.03 -5.86 12.65
C TYR A 31 2.18 -6.13 13.87
N GLU A 32 1.35 -5.16 14.22
CA GLU A 32 0.31 -5.32 15.22
C GLU A 32 -0.94 -5.90 14.54
N LYS A 33 -1.34 -7.10 14.96
CA LYS A 33 -2.62 -7.70 14.57
C LYS A 33 -3.66 -7.29 15.60
N LEU A 34 -4.66 -6.55 15.16
CA LEU A 34 -5.72 -6.10 16.07
C LEU A 34 -6.75 -7.20 16.30
N PRO A 35 -7.24 -7.38 17.54
CA PRO A 35 -8.31 -8.33 17.80
C PRO A 35 -9.57 -7.93 17.04
N ASN A 36 -10.30 -8.92 16.52
CA ASN A 36 -11.53 -8.74 15.74
C ASN A 36 -11.36 -7.94 14.42
N MET A 37 -10.14 -7.88 13.89
CA MET A 37 -9.87 -7.34 12.56
C MET A 37 -9.12 -8.38 11.73
N ARG A 38 -9.38 -8.39 10.43
CA ARG A 38 -8.64 -9.20 9.46
C ARG A 38 -7.34 -8.47 9.14
N PHE A 39 -6.21 -9.14 9.33
CA PHE A 39 -4.90 -8.63 8.92
C PHE A 39 -4.59 -9.04 7.48
N GLU A 40 -4.13 -8.10 6.67
CA GLU A 40 -3.73 -8.30 5.28
C GLU A 40 -2.36 -7.71 4.99
N GLY A 41 -1.63 -8.39 4.09
CA GLY A 41 -0.26 -8.06 3.71
C GLY A 41 0.82 -8.85 4.47
N PRO A 42 2.09 -8.39 4.44
CA PRO A 42 2.53 -7.19 3.77
C PRO A 42 2.61 -7.33 2.24
N ASP A 43 2.34 -6.21 1.59
CA ASP A 43 2.67 -5.96 0.20
C ASP A 43 3.78 -4.92 0.11
N PHE A 44 4.49 -4.92 -1.02
CA PHE A 44 5.68 -4.11 -1.21
C PHE A 44 5.49 -3.20 -2.41
N VAL A 45 5.77 -1.92 -2.19
CA VAL A 45 5.64 -0.86 -3.19
C VAL A 45 7.01 -0.24 -3.40
N GLU A 46 7.50 -0.28 -4.63
CA GLU A 46 8.64 0.54 -5.04
C GLU A 46 8.11 1.95 -5.31
N SER A 47 8.84 2.94 -4.81
CA SER A 47 8.40 4.32 -4.78
C SER A 47 9.62 5.23 -4.90
N CYS A 48 9.93 5.65 -6.12
CA CYS A 48 10.98 6.65 -6.39
C CYS A 48 12.35 6.29 -5.79
N GLY A 49 12.75 5.01 -5.85
CA GLY A 49 13.99 4.51 -5.27
C GLY A 49 13.90 4.11 -3.79
N GLU A 50 12.74 4.29 -3.15
CA GLU A 50 12.45 3.76 -1.82
C GLU A 50 11.61 2.47 -1.93
N ILE A 51 11.70 1.62 -0.91
CA ILE A 51 10.82 0.46 -0.78
C ILE A 51 9.97 0.64 0.46
N LEU A 52 8.67 0.56 0.24
CA LEU A 52 7.67 0.60 1.28
C LEU A 52 7.06 -0.79 1.44
N SER A 53 6.86 -1.17 2.69
CA SER A 53 6.02 -2.30 3.07
C SER A 53 4.73 -1.76 3.67
N VAL A 54 3.60 -2.22 3.13
CA VAL A 54 2.27 -1.76 3.48
C VAL A 54 1.46 -2.96 3.92
N CYS A 55 0.83 -2.86 5.09
CA CYS A 55 -0.14 -3.82 5.57
C CYS A 55 -1.28 -3.10 6.29
N TYR A 56 -2.39 -3.78 6.50
CA TYR A 56 -3.52 -3.18 7.20
C TYR A 56 -4.30 -4.18 8.02
N ASN A 57 -4.95 -3.67 9.07
CA ASN A 57 -6.05 -4.36 9.73
C ASN A 57 -7.36 -3.81 9.19
N GLN A 58 -8.31 -4.69 8.88
CA GLN A 58 -9.63 -4.34 8.37
C GLN A 58 -10.72 -4.86 9.31
N SER A 59 -11.68 -4.01 9.68
CA SER A 59 -12.85 -4.45 10.45
C SER A 59 -13.80 -5.30 9.59
N PHE A 60 -14.58 -6.17 10.23
CA PHE A 60 -15.50 -7.05 9.51
C PHE A 60 -16.59 -6.32 8.70
N ASN A 61 -16.94 -5.08 9.08
CA ASN A 61 -17.87 -4.23 8.35
C ASN A 61 -17.24 -3.59 7.07
N LYS A 62 -15.92 -3.76 6.87
CA LYS A 62 -15.12 -3.23 5.76
C LYS A 62 -15.11 -1.70 5.65
N MET A 63 -15.40 -0.98 6.72
CA MET A 63 -15.36 0.49 6.75
C MET A 63 -14.17 1.03 7.53
N ASP A 64 -13.65 0.27 8.50
CA ASP A 64 -12.52 0.71 9.33
C ASP A 64 -11.24 -0.01 8.91
N TYR A 65 -10.24 0.78 8.57
CA TYR A 65 -8.92 0.31 8.19
C TYR A 65 -7.88 0.95 9.10
N LYS A 66 -6.85 0.18 9.44
CA LYS A 66 -5.67 0.68 10.11
C LYS A 66 -4.45 0.25 9.34
N PHE A 67 -3.87 1.18 8.60
CA PHE A 67 -2.68 0.93 7.79
C PHE A 67 -1.40 1.08 8.61
N TYR A 68 -0.40 0.30 8.23
CA TYR A 68 0.95 0.37 8.76
C TYR A 68 1.90 0.39 7.58
N ILE A 69 2.67 1.49 7.47
CA ILE A 69 3.66 1.68 6.43
C ILE A 69 5.04 1.61 7.06
N HIS A 70 5.95 0.87 6.43
CA HIS A 70 7.35 0.80 6.82
C HIS A 70 8.24 1.10 5.62
N ARG A 71 9.26 1.91 5.81
CA ARG A 71 10.30 2.14 4.80
C ARG A 71 11.48 1.22 5.07
N LEU A 72 12.05 0.68 4.00
CA LEU A 72 13.33 0.00 4.07
C LEU A 72 14.47 1.00 4.08
N GLU A 73 15.28 0.99 5.14
CA GLU A 73 16.47 1.83 5.25
C GLU A 73 17.73 0.99 5.16
N PHE A 74 18.64 1.43 4.31
CA PHE A 74 19.99 0.91 4.21
C PHE A 74 20.88 1.79 5.07
N GLY A 75 21.23 1.35 6.28
CA GLY A 75 22.10 2.13 7.16
C GLY A 75 23.38 2.54 6.41
N ASN A 76 23.84 3.79 6.61
CA ASN A 76 24.92 4.48 5.89
C ASN A 76 26.28 3.72 5.85
N GLY A 77 26.34 2.55 5.20
CA GLY A 77 27.52 1.69 5.03
C GLY A 77 27.92 0.84 6.24
N LYS A 78 27.28 0.98 7.41
CA LYS A 78 27.67 0.27 8.66
C LYS A 78 26.56 -0.48 9.37
N GLY A 79 25.30 -0.31 8.95
CA GLY A 79 24.14 -0.96 9.57
C GLY A 79 23.54 -2.02 8.66
N ASN A 80 22.99 -3.08 9.26
CA ASN A 80 22.15 -4.01 8.50
C ASN A 80 20.88 -3.28 8.05
N PRO A 81 20.40 -3.52 6.82
CA PRO A 81 19.13 -2.98 6.36
C PRO A 81 17.99 -3.32 7.33
N CYS A 82 17.12 -2.35 7.61
CA CYS A 82 16.02 -2.53 8.56
C CYS A 82 14.75 -1.81 8.11
N TRP A 83 13.63 -2.21 8.71
CA TRP A 83 12.33 -1.59 8.48
C TRP A 83 12.06 -0.51 9.53
N VAL A 84 11.72 0.69 9.06
CA VAL A 84 11.36 1.83 9.91
C VAL A 84 9.89 2.16 9.70
N LYS A 85 9.10 2.11 10.77
CA LYS A 85 7.67 2.47 10.71
C LYS A 85 7.53 3.96 10.39
N LEU A 86 6.78 4.27 9.34
CA LEU A 86 6.42 5.63 8.98
C LEU A 86 5.11 6.02 9.67
N ARG A 87 5.08 7.25 10.19
CA ARG A 87 3.85 7.91 10.69
C ARG A 87 3.42 9.07 9.80
N ASN A 88 4.26 9.42 8.82
CA ASN A 88 4.03 10.52 7.91
C ASN A 88 4.80 10.21 6.61
N ILE A 89 4.16 10.38 5.47
CA ILE A 89 4.76 10.24 4.14
C ILE A 89 4.87 11.57 3.39
N GLY A 90 4.61 12.71 4.04
CA GLY A 90 4.82 14.06 3.54
C GLY A 90 3.85 14.44 2.43
N ASP A 91 4.32 15.21 1.45
CA ASP A 91 3.57 15.64 0.26
C ASP A 91 3.35 14.51 -0.76
N ARG A 92 3.04 13.31 -0.28
CA ARG A 92 3.08 12.12 -1.09
C ARG A 92 1.85 11.26 -0.84
N ILE A 93 1.39 10.59 -1.89
CA ILE A 93 0.16 9.81 -1.93
C ILE A 93 0.53 8.37 -2.25
N LEU A 94 -0.01 7.45 -1.46
CA LEU A 94 0.08 6.02 -1.76
C LEU A 94 -1.23 5.54 -2.37
N PHE A 95 -1.18 5.05 -3.61
CA PHE A 95 -2.29 4.31 -4.19
C PHE A 95 -2.11 2.83 -3.93
N PHE A 96 -3.19 2.14 -3.60
CA PHE A 96 -3.11 0.75 -3.19
C PHE A 96 -4.39 0.01 -3.56
N ASP A 97 -4.32 -0.95 -4.48
CA ASP A 97 -5.48 -1.81 -4.78
C ASP A 97 -5.52 -3.00 -3.82
N LEU A 98 -6.65 -3.22 -3.13
CA LEU A 98 -6.82 -4.34 -2.20
C LEU A 98 -7.32 -5.63 -2.89
N PHE A 99 -7.35 -5.66 -4.21
CA PHE A 99 -7.86 -6.79 -4.98
C PHE A 99 -6.91 -8.01 -4.95
N TYR A 100 -7.46 -9.17 -4.57
CA TYR A 100 -6.84 -10.51 -4.58
C TYR A 100 -5.42 -10.66 -3.98
N GLY A 101 -5.04 -9.84 -3.00
CA GLY A 101 -3.75 -10.01 -2.31
C GLY A 101 -2.54 -9.81 -3.23
N THR A 102 -2.75 -9.19 -4.39
CA THR A 102 -1.72 -8.64 -5.26
C THR A 102 -1.82 -7.13 -5.13
N GLY A 103 -1.44 -6.61 -3.96
CA GLY A 103 -1.41 -5.18 -3.71
C GLY A 103 -0.44 -4.50 -4.66
N CYS A 104 -0.92 -4.06 -5.81
CA CYS A 104 -0.19 -3.19 -6.71
C CYS A 104 -0.43 -1.78 -6.20
N GLY A 105 0.62 -1.18 -5.66
CA GLY A 105 0.62 0.22 -5.29
C GLY A 105 1.66 0.98 -6.08
N PHE A 106 1.41 2.27 -6.23
CA PHE A 106 2.39 3.22 -6.73
C PHE A 106 2.22 4.51 -5.94
N TYR A 107 3.16 5.41 -6.17
CA TYR A 107 3.34 6.55 -5.32
C TYR A 107 3.58 7.81 -6.12
N LEU A 108 2.95 8.89 -5.70
CA LEU A 108 2.94 10.17 -6.41
C LEU A 108 3.11 11.32 -5.43
N LYS A 109 3.57 12.48 -5.91
CA LYS A 109 3.52 13.70 -5.10
C LYS A 109 2.10 14.25 -5.12
N ALA A 110 1.59 14.70 -3.98
CA ALA A 110 0.25 15.27 -3.93
C ALA A 110 0.18 16.63 -4.61
N SER A 111 1.22 17.44 -4.46
CA SER A 111 1.34 18.74 -5.15
C SER A 111 1.27 18.67 -6.68
N ASP A 112 1.52 17.50 -7.28
CA ASP A 112 1.41 17.31 -8.73
C ASP A 112 -0.05 17.13 -9.20
N PHE A 113 -1.01 16.87 -8.29
CA PHE A 113 -2.40 16.56 -8.63
C PHE A 113 -3.41 17.36 -7.78
N VAL A 114 -4.21 18.21 -8.42
CA VAL A 114 -5.26 18.99 -7.75
C VAL A 114 -6.31 18.06 -7.14
N GLY A 115 -6.70 18.32 -5.89
CA GLY A 115 -7.75 17.56 -5.18
C GLY A 115 -7.25 16.34 -4.39
N PHE A 116 -5.94 16.06 -4.42
CA PHE A 116 -5.36 15.03 -3.58
C PHE A 116 -4.61 15.64 -2.38
N ASN A 117 -4.69 14.95 -1.26
CA ASN A 117 -3.99 15.33 -0.04
C ASN A 117 -2.71 14.49 0.10
N GLY A 118 -1.61 15.16 0.45
CA GLY A 118 -0.40 14.49 0.90
C GLY A 118 -0.66 13.74 2.21
N ASN A 119 0.19 12.78 2.52
CA ASN A 119 0.12 11.99 3.74
C ASN A 119 -1.13 11.10 3.83
N CYS A 120 -1.65 10.67 2.67
CA CYS A 120 -2.84 9.84 2.57
C CYS A 120 -2.59 8.57 1.74
N ILE A 121 -3.39 7.54 2.02
CA ILE A 121 -3.47 6.31 1.22
C ILE A 121 -4.83 6.28 0.53
N TYR A 122 -4.84 6.19 -0.79
CA TYR A 122 -6.07 6.03 -1.57
C TYR A 122 -6.15 4.59 -2.03
N PHE A 123 -7.24 3.92 -1.68
CA PHE A 123 -7.37 2.49 -1.94
C PHE A 123 -8.78 2.09 -2.30
N THR A 124 -8.88 0.96 -2.99
CA THR A 124 -10.15 0.42 -3.43
C THR A 124 -10.48 -0.87 -2.71
N ASN A 125 -11.74 -1.03 -2.32
CA ASN A 125 -12.20 -2.28 -1.73
C ASN A 125 -13.57 -2.69 -2.28
N SER A 126 -13.76 -4.01 -2.40
CA SER A 126 -15.04 -4.62 -2.73
C SER A 126 -15.89 -4.71 -1.46
N VAL A 127 -16.95 -3.88 -1.40
CA VAL A 127 -17.78 -3.78 -0.18
C VAL A 127 -18.96 -4.75 -0.21
N CYS A 128 -19.49 -5.12 -1.39
CA CYS A 128 -20.63 -6.03 -1.50
C CYS A 128 -20.39 -7.16 -2.51
N ARG A 129 -20.58 -8.41 -2.05
CA ARG A 129 -20.89 -9.58 -2.88
C ARG A 129 -22.35 -9.96 -2.64
N THR A 130 -23.30 -9.17 -3.10
CA THR A 130 -24.71 -9.58 -3.09
C THR A 130 -24.96 -10.44 -4.31
N PHE A 131 -25.38 -11.70 -4.07
CA PHE A 131 -25.71 -12.70 -5.09
C PHE A 131 -26.55 -12.08 -6.24
N GLY A 132 -25.94 -11.94 -7.42
CA GLY A 132 -26.62 -11.51 -8.65
C GLY A 132 -26.41 -10.05 -9.10
N SER A 133 -25.82 -9.18 -8.26
CA SER A 133 -25.40 -7.82 -8.63
C SER A 133 -23.89 -7.73 -8.51
N GLY A 134 -23.17 -7.30 -9.55
CA GLY A 134 -21.70 -7.36 -9.65
C GLY A 134 -20.91 -6.74 -8.48
N ASP A 135 -19.59 -6.93 -8.49
CA ASP A 135 -18.70 -6.34 -7.48
C ASP A 135 -18.74 -4.80 -7.59
N PHE A 136 -19.25 -4.13 -6.55
CA PHE A 136 -19.18 -2.67 -6.43
C PHE A 136 -17.86 -2.26 -5.77
N TYR A 137 -17.08 -1.45 -6.47
CA TYR A 137 -15.84 -0.89 -5.95
C TYR A 137 -16.11 0.46 -5.29
N LYS A 138 -15.60 0.61 -4.07
CA LYS A 138 -15.56 1.88 -3.37
C LYS A 138 -14.13 2.37 -3.24
N ILE A 139 -13.96 3.68 -3.34
CA ILE A 139 -12.70 4.38 -3.16
C ILE A 139 -12.69 4.98 -1.77
N PHE A 140 -11.67 4.63 -1.02
CA PHE A 140 -11.42 5.15 0.31
C PHE A 140 -10.13 5.94 0.32
N MET A 141 -10.08 6.93 1.20
CA MET A 141 -8.86 7.62 1.59
C MET A 141 -8.61 7.36 3.06
N TYR A 142 -7.40 6.93 3.38
CA TYR A 142 -6.90 6.82 4.73
C TYR A 142 -5.98 7.99 5.02
N ASP A 143 -6.34 8.80 6.00
CA ASP A 143 -5.46 9.81 6.58
C ASP A 143 -4.48 9.13 7.53
N ILE A 144 -3.18 9.19 7.22
CA ILE A 144 -2.15 8.52 8.01
C ILE A 144 -1.93 9.22 9.37
N GLU A 145 -2.11 10.54 9.43
CA GLU A 145 -1.88 11.34 10.62
C GLU A 145 -2.99 11.12 11.65
N ASN A 146 -4.24 11.20 11.21
CA ASN A 146 -5.41 11.00 12.07
C ASN A 146 -5.77 9.52 12.25
N GLY A 147 -5.32 8.67 11.33
CA GLY A 147 -5.62 7.24 11.34
C GLY A 147 -7.08 6.94 10.96
N GLU A 148 -7.71 7.82 10.20
CA GLU A 148 -9.12 7.76 9.84
C GLU A 148 -9.31 7.33 8.38
N THR A 149 -10.39 6.58 8.11
CA THR A 149 -10.79 6.20 6.75
C THR A 149 -12.02 6.99 6.34
N ILE A 150 -11.97 7.61 5.17
CA ILE A 150 -13.07 8.37 4.57
C ILE A 150 -13.44 7.71 3.24
N LEU A 151 -14.74 7.50 3.02
CA LEU A 151 -15.27 7.08 1.73
C LEU A 151 -15.30 8.30 0.79
N ILE A 152 -14.54 8.24 -0.31
CA ILE A 152 -14.48 9.33 -1.29
C ILE A 152 -15.55 9.16 -2.36
N ASP A 153 -15.62 7.98 -2.98
CA ASP A 153 -16.52 7.74 -4.12
C ASP A 153 -16.85 6.25 -4.28
N SER A 154 -17.90 5.95 -5.02
CA SER A 154 -18.29 4.61 -5.45
C SER A 154 -18.43 4.64 -6.97
N PRO A 155 -17.32 4.75 -7.73
CA PRO A 155 -17.44 4.86 -9.17
C PRO A 155 -17.97 3.54 -9.72
N PHE A 156 -19.04 3.68 -10.50
CA PHE A 156 -19.62 2.77 -11.48
C PHE A 156 -19.07 1.33 -11.56
N ASP A 157 -20.00 0.38 -11.59
CA ASP A 157 -19.90 -1.09 -11.68
C ASP A 157 -18.94 -1.70 -12.71
N ARG A 158 -18.14 -0.92 -13.47
CA ARG A 158 -17.44 -1.39 -14.67
C ARG A 158 -16.02 -0.86 -14.91
N VAL A 159 -15.52 0.11 -14.15
CA VAL A 159 -14.15 0.63 -14.33
C VAL A 159 -13.26 0.16 -13.20
N GLY A 160 -12.19 -0.56 -13.53
CA GLY A 160 -11.22 -1.02 -12.54
C GLY A 160 -10.55 0.15 -11.81
N PRO A 161 -10.11 -0.04 -10.56
CA PRO A 161 -9.65 1.04 -9.68
C PRO A 161 -8.42 1.80 -10.21
N ILE A 162 -7.46 1.09 -10.81
CA ILE A 162 -6.30 1.68 -11.49
C ILE A 162 -6.74 2.47 -12.74
N THR A 163 -7.72 1.96 -13.48
CA THR A 163 -8.27 2.65 -14.66
C THR A 163 -9.02 3.91 -14.28
N TRP A 164 -9.81 3.89 -13.21
CA TRP A 164 -10.44 5.09 -12.67
C TRP A 164 -9.39 6.14 -12.29
N PHE A 165 -8.35 5.72 -11.56
CA PHE A 165 -7.30 6.64 -11.15
C PHE A 165 -6.59 7.27 -12.36
N MET A 166 -6.19 6.45 -13.34
CA MET A 166 -5.57 6.93 -14.58
C MET A 166 -6.47 7.91 -15.34
N LEU A 167 -7.79 7.72 -15.31
CA LEU A 167 -8.74 8.66 -15.91
C LEU A 167 -8.86 9.96 -15.09
N THR A 168 -8.91 9.88 -13.76
CA THR A 168 -9.04 11.05 -12.89
C THR A 168 -7.80 11.96 -12.94
N ILE A 169 -6.59 11.39 -13.07
CA ILE A 169 -5.36 12.18 -13.20
C ILE A 169 -5.11 12.74 -14.60
N THR A 170 -5.71 12.17 -15.64
CA THR A 170 -5.50 12.63 -17.04
C THR A 170 -6.45 13.75 -17.46
N HIS A 171 -7.42 14.11 -16.61
CA HIS A 171 -8.35 15.21 -16.81
C HIS A 171 -8.01 16.47 -15.98
N VAL A 172 -6.78 16.55 -15.43
CA VAL A 172 -6.23 17.74 -14.76
C VAL A 172 -5.27 18.47 -15.69
#